data_AF-A0A627RQ27-F1
#
_entry.id   AF-A0A627RQ27-F1
#
_cell.length_a   1.000
_cell.length_b   1.000
_cell.length_c   1.000
_cell.angle_alpha   90.00
_cell.angle_beta   90.00
_cell.angle_gamma   90.00
#
_symmetry.space_group_name_H-M   'P 1'
#
loop_
_entity.id
_entity.type
_entity.pdbx_description
1 polymer ?
#
loop_
_entity_poly.entity_id
_entity_poly.type
_entity_poly.pdbx_seq_one_letter_code
_entity_poly.pdbx_strand_id
1 'polypeptide(L)'
;NATKDCYGLFPKRMLYEAFATLMQACNVDEIYAVSENNHVYRQLRYLFQKKKTFVASYSEFWESLNGVKKGALYHLPSQVMRKAPESIPSKKRAEYRKRYHILDTIIQEVNSLSR
;
A
#
# COMPACT_ATOMS: atom_id res chain seq x y z
N ASN A 1 10.56 -10.91 -12.61
CA ASN A 1 10.70 -9.99 -11.46
C ASN A 1 9.35 -9.36 -11.22
N ALA A 2 8.72 -9.64 -10.07
CA ALA A 2 7.31 -9.32 -9.80
C ALA A 2 6.89 -7.88 -10.14
N THR A 3 7.75 -6.88 -9.94
CA THR A 3 7.46 -5.48 -10.28
C THR A 3 7.27 -5.25 -11.78
N LYS A 4 7.98 -6.00 -12.65
CA LYS A 4 7.81 -5.94 -14.12
C LYS A 4 6.47 -6.52 -14.53
N ASP A 5 6.09 -7.62 -13.87
CA ASP A 5 4.84 -8.34 -14.12
C ASP A 5 3.62 -7.54 -13.63
N CYS A 6 3.83 -6.68 -12.62
CA CYS A 6 2.85 -5.72 -12.12
C CYS A 6 2.95 -4.33 -12.78
N TYR A 7 3.59 -4.21 -13.95
CA TYR A 7 3.73 -2.95 -14.71
C TYR A 7 4.31 -1.79 -13.89
N GLY A 8 5.30 -2.06 -13.03
CA GLY A 8 5.91 -1.05 -12.16
C GLY A 8 5.13 -0.76 -10.87
N LEU A 9 4.04 -1.49 -10.60
CA LEU A 9 3.32 -1.45 -9.33
C LEU A 9 4.04 -2.31 -8.28
N PHE A 10 4.19 -1.78 -7.07
CA PHE A 10 4.75 -2.54 -5.96
C PHE A 10 3.73 -3.56 -5.44
N PRO A 11 4.09 -4.84 -5.23
CA PRO A 11 3.16 -5.84 -4.71
C PRO A 11 2.47 -5.47 -3.39
N LYS A 12 3.18 -4.80 -2.48
CA LYS A 12 2.61 -4.27 -1.23
C LYS A 12 1.43 -3.32 -1.46
N ARG A 13 1.40 -2.58 -2.58
CA ARG A 13 0.27 -1.71 -2.94
C ARG A 13 -0.97 -2.53 -3.29
N MET A 14 -0.82 -3.62 -4.03
CA MET A 14 -1.92 -4.52 -4.36
C MET A 14 -2.52 -5.14 -3.10
N LEU A 15 -1.66 -5.59 -2.18
CA LEU A 15 -2.09 -6.13 -0.89
C LEU A 15 -2.88 -5.11 -0.07
N TYR A 16 -2.42 -3.86 -0.03
CA TYR A 16 -3.15 -2.81 0.67
C TYR A 16 -4.52 -2.53 0.06
N GLU A 17 -4.63 -2.47 -1.27
CA GLU A 17 -5.91 -2.23 -1.95
C GLU A 17 -6.91 -3.36 -1.67
N ALA A 18 -6.46 -4.62 -1.73
CA ALA A 18 -7.28 -5.77 -1.34
C ALA A 18 -7.73 -5.68 0.12
N PHE A 19 -6.80 -5.38 1.03
CA PHE A 19 -7.09 -5.23 2.45
C PHE A 19 -8.09 -4.11 2.73
N ALA A 20 -7.88 -2.93 2.14
CA ALA A 20 -8.75 -1.78 2.34
C ALA A 20 -10.16 -2.03 1.78
N THR A 21 -10.29 -2.68 0.63
CA THR A 21 -11.58 -3.13 0.09
C THR A 21 -12.28 -4.11 1.01
N LEU A 22 -11.55 -5.07 1.58
CA LEU A 22 -12.12 -6.02 2.55
C LEU A 22 -12.61 -5.30 3.80
N MET A 23 -11.83 -4.36 4.35
CA MET A 23 -12.23 -3.56 5.51
C MET A 23 -13.51 -2.77 5.25
N GLN A 24 -13.65 -2.15 4.06
CA GLN A 24 -14.89 -1.48 3.67
C GLN A 24 -16.08 -2.45 3.64
N ALA A 25 -15.91 -3.64 3.07
CA ALA A 25 -16.97 -4.65 3.03
C ALA A 25 -17.37 -5.15 4.42
N CYS A 26 -16.47 -5.08 5.40
CA CYS A 26 -16.72 -5.39 6.80
C CYS A 26 -17.24 -4.20 7.63
N ASN A 27 -17.56 -3.05 7.01
CA ASN A 27 -17.94 -1.81 7.71
C ASN A 27 -16.90 -1.33 8.73
N VAL A 28 -15.61 -1.48 8.41
CA VAL A 28 -14.51 -0.91 9.18
C VAL A 28 -14.18 0.48 8.63
N ASP A 29 -14.44 1.51 9.44
CA ASP A 29 -14.33 2.91 9.02
C ASP A 29 -12.89 3.45 9.04
N GLU A 30 -12.06 2.99 9.99
CA GLU A 30 -10.73 3.54 10.23
C GLU A 30 -9.64 2.47 10.19
N ILE A 31 -8.58 2.74 9.42
CA ILE A 31 -7.42 1.88 9.28
C ILE A 31 -6.20 2.61 9.87
N TYR A 32 -5.55 1.98 10.85
CA TYR A 32 -4.30 2.49 11.44
C TYR A 32 -3.15 1.52 11.23
N ALA A 33 -1.97 2.06 10.91
CA ALA A 33 -0.74 1.29 10.76
C ALA A 33 0.40 1.86 11.61
N VAL A 34 1.30 0.98 12.04
CA VAL A 34 2.50 1.36 12.79
C VAL A 34 3.61 1.86 11.85
N SER A 35 4.43 2.79 12.35
CA SER A 35 5.68 3.19 11.70
C SER A 35 6.84 2.26 12.07
N GLU A 36 7.95 2.33 11.34
CA GLU A 36 9.19 1.60 11.68
C GLU A 36 9.70 1.89 13.10
N ASN A 37 9.40 3.07 13.66
CA ASN A 37 9.79 3.45 15.02
C ASN A 37 9.07 2.65 16.11
N ASN A 38 7.93 2.03 15.78
CA ASN A 38 7.13 1.23 16.70
C ASN A 38 7.14 -0.27 16.34
N HIS A 39 7.97 -0.69 15.38
CA HIS A 39 8.05 -2.08 14.96
C HIS A 39 8.94 -2.90 15.91
N VAL A 40 8.54 -4.14 16.18
CA VAL A 40 9.23 -5.12 17.07
C VAL A 40 10.73 -5.32 16.72
N TYR A 41 11.15 -5.02 15.49
CA TYR A 41 12.54 -5.19 15.04
C TYR A 41 13.54 -4.20 15.65
N ARG A 42 13.08 -3.21 16.41
CA ARG A 42 13.96 -2.29 17.15
C ARG A 42 14.30 -2.76 18.56
N GLN A 43 13.86 -3.95 18.98
CA GLN A 43 14.41 -4.59 20.17
C GLN A 43 15.94 -4.70 20.04
N LEU A 44 16.67 -4.30 21.10
CA LEU A 44 18.14 -4.25 21.14
C LEU A 44 18.81 -5.49 20.54
N ARG A 45 18.20 -6.68 20.73
CA ARG A 45 18.63 -7.97 20.18
C ARG A 45 18.82 -7.99 18.66
N TYR A 46 17.99 -7.28 17.87
CA TYR A 46 18.05 -7.27 16.40
C TYR A 46 18.87 -6.10 15.82
N LEU A 47 19.00 -5.00 16.57
CA LEU A 47 19.81 -3.83 16.20
C LEU A 47 21.29 -4.17 15.97
N PHE A 48 21.84 -5.11 16.76
CA PHE A 48 23.25 -5.49 16.66
C PHE A 48 23.53 -6.54 15.58
N GLN A 49 22.54 -7.36 15.19
CA GLN A 49 22.73 -8.42 14.19
C GLN A 49 22.41 -8.00 12.74
N LYS A 50 21.52 -7.01 12.53
CA LYS A 50 21.01 -6.68 11.18
C LYS A 50 21.07 -5.19 10.81
N LYS A 51 21.98 -4.42 11.41
CA LYS A 51 22.16 -2.98 11.15
C LYS A 51 22.43 -2.61 9.68
N LYS A 52 22.80 -3.57 8.82
CA LYS A 52 23.09 -3.37 7.39
C LYS A 52 21.97 -3.76 6.41
N THR A 53 20.84 -4.30 6.88
CA THR A 53 19.87 -4.96 5.98
C THR A 53 18.40 -4.57 6.18
N PHE A 54 18.08 -3.65 7.08
CA PHE A 54 16.71 -3.16 7.24
C PHE A 54 16.46 -1.95 6.33
N VAL A 55 15.98 -2.19 5.11
CA VAL A 55 15.77 -1.18 4.05
C VAL A 55 14.27 -0.86 3.85
N ALA A 56 13.37 -1.48 4.62
CA ALA A 56 11.94 -1.28 4.47
C ALA A 56 11.43 -0.12 5.35
N SER A 57 11.35 1.08 4.79
CA SER A 57 10.62 2.20 5.39
C SER A 57 9.12 1.96 5.25
N TYR A 58 8.44 1.66 6.36
CA TYR A 58 6.98 1.50 6.39
C TYR A 58 6.30 2.86 6.28
N SER A 59 6.84 3.87 6.96
CA SER A 59 6.35 5.26 6.87
C SER A 59 6.34 5.77 5.43
N GLU A 60 7.43 5.55 4.66
CA GLU A 60 7.49 5.96 3.24
C GLU A 60 6.40 5.26 2.42
N PHE A 61 6.11 3.99 2.73
CA PHE A 61 5.03 3.29 2.06
C PHE A 61 3.67 3.88 2.41
N TRP A 62 3.38 4.10 3.69
CA TRP A 62 2.13 4.70 4.15
C TRP A 62 1.91 6.09 3.54
N GLU A 63 2.94 6.93 3.52
CA GLU A 63 2.91 8.25 2.88
C GLU A 63 2.62 8.15 1.37
N SER A 64 3.18 7.14 0.68
CA SER A 64 2.87 6.89 -0.73
C SER A 64 1.41 6.49 -1.01
N LEU A 65 0.68 6.04 0.02
CA LEU A 65 -0.75 5.76 -0.02
C LEU A 65 -1.61 6.96 0.38
N ASN A 66 -1.01 8.12 0.65
CA ASN A 66 -1.65 9.28 1.31
C ASN A 66 -2.03 9.00 2.78
N GLY A 67 -1.31 8.11 3.45
CA GLY A 67 -1.45 7.90 4.89
C GLY A 67 -1.01 9.15 5.68
N VAL A 68 -1.80 9.53 6.67
CA VAL A 68 -1.56 10.71 7.51
C VAL A 68 -1.03 10.28 8.87
N LYS A 69 0.13 10.79 9.27
CA LYS A 69 0.70 10.49 10.58
C LYS A 69 -0.18 11.07 11.71
N LYS A 70 -0.53 10.22 12.67
CA LYS A 70 -1.29 10.53 13.89
C LYS A 70 -0.51 9.99 15.09
N GLY A 71 0.37 10.81 15.65
CA GLY A 71 1.26 10.41 16.75
C GLY A 71 2.24 9.31 16.31
N ALA A 72 2.17 8.14 16.96
CA ALA A 72 3.01 6.98 16.66
C ALA A 72 2.48 6.10 15.50
N LEU A 73 1.25 6.37 15.04
CA LEU A 73 0.54 5.62 14.01
C LEU A 73 0.35 6.45 12.73
N TYR A 74 -0.01 5.77 11.65
CA TYR A 74 -0.49 6.36 10.40
C TYR A 74 -1.96 6.00 10.23
N HIS A 75 -2.81 6.99 10.02
CA HIS A 75 -4.17 6.80 9.56
C HIS A 75 -4.15 6.62 8.04
N LEU A 76 -4.65 5.49 7.55
CA LEU A 76 -4.59 5.13 6.14
C LEU A 76 -5.97 5.32 5.49
N PRO A 77 -6.02 5.76 4.22
CA PRO A 77 -7.29 6.00 3.55
C PRO A 77 -7.97 4.68 3.19
N SER A 78 -9.26 4.56 3.44
CA SER A 78 -10.07 3.41 3.04
C SER A 78 -10.06 3.20 1.52
N GLN A 79 -9.91 4.26 0.73
CA GLN A 79 -9.72 4.19 -0.71
C GLN A 79 -8.49 4.99 -1.11
N VAL A 80 -7.57 4.36 -1.85
CA VAL A 80 -6.40 5.10 -2.29
C VAL A 80 -6.69 5.91 -3.55
N MET A 81 -6.35 7.20 -3.50
CA MET A 81 -6.54 8.11 -4.61
C MET A 81 -5.73 7.69 -5.85
N ARG A 82 -6.41 7.62 -6.99
CA ARG A 82 -5.80 7.42 -8.31
C ARG A 82 -5.47 8.75 -8.97
N LYS A 83 -4.45 8.76 -9.82
CA LYS A 83 -4.08 9.92 -10.62
C LYS A 83 -5.01 10.01 -11.81
N ALA A 84 -5.51 11.22 -12.08
CA ALA A 84 -6.30 11.50 -13.27
C ALA A 84 -5.45 11.25 -14.53
N PRO A 85 -5.99 10.65 -15.61
CA PRO A 85 -5.26 10.37 -16.85
C PRO A 85 -4.52 11.59 -17.44
N GLU A 86 -5.08 12.77 -17.26
CA GLU A 86 -4.58 14.06 -17.72
C GLU A 86 -3.28 14.44 -17.00
N SER A 87 -3.20 14.12 -15.70
CA SER A 87 -2.01 14.35 -14.86
C SER A 87 -0.87 13.37 -15.15
N ILE A 88 -1.14 12.29 -15.89
CA ILE A 88 -0.16 11.25 -16.21
C ILE A 88 0.50 11.62 -17.56
N PRO A 89 1.84 11.74 -17.60
CA PRO A 89 2.57 11.98 -18.86
C PRO A 89 2.21 10.94 -19.91
N SER A 90 1.97 11.35 -21.16
CA SER A 90 1.48 10.48 -22.25
C SER A 90 2.25 9.16 -22.36
N LYS A 91 3.58 9.22 -22.31
CA LYS A 91 4.49 8.05 -22.36
C LYS A 91 4.27 7.01 -21.25
N LYS A 92 3.68 7.38 -20.11
CA LYS A 92 3.37 6.51 -18.98
C LYS A 92 1.90 6.07 -18.91
N ARG A 93 1.00 6.64 -19.72
CA ARG A 93 -0.45 6.35 -19.64
C ARG A 93 -0.76 4.89 -19.91
N ALA A 94 -0.08 4.25 -20.87
CA ALA A 94 -0.27 2.82 -21.15
C ALA A 94 0.08 1.94 -19.94
N GLU A 95 1.18 2.24 -19.25
CA GLU A 95 1.60 1.54 -18.03
C GLU A 95 0.58 1.74 -16.90
N TYR A 96 0.17 2.98 -16.64
CA TYR A 96 -0.82 3.30 -15.60
C TYR A 96 -2.19 2.65 -15.84
N ARG A 97 -2.65 2.59 -17.09
CA ARG A 97 -3.88 1.84 -17.43
C ARG A 97 -3.79 0.38 -17.01
N LYS A 98 -2.65 -0.27 -17.29
CA LYS A 98 -2.45 -1.67 -16.88
C LYS A 98 -2.35 -1.84 -15.37
N ARG A 99 -1.73 -0.89 -14.66
CA ARG A 99 -1.72 -0.88 -13.18
C ARG A 99 -3.13 -0.77 -12.62
N TYR A 100 -3.94 0.15 -13.14
CA TYR A 100 -5.32 0.31 -12.69
C TYR A 100 -6.18 -0.90 -13.02
N HIS A 101 -5.98 -1.52 -14.18
CA HIS A 101 -6.65 -2.77 -14.52
C HIS A 101 -6.38 -3.87 -13.49
N ILE A 102 -5.12 -4.09 -13.08
CA ILE A 102 -4.80 -5.09 -12.03
C ILE A 102 -5.50 -4.73 -10.72
N LEU A 103 -5.47 -3.46 -10.30
CA LEU A 103 -6.11 -3.02 -9.07
C LEU A 103 -7.63 -3.19 -9.12
N ASP A 104 -8.25 -2.91 -10.26
CA ASP A 104 -9.67 -3.11 -10.48
C ASP A 104 -10.06 -4.58 -10.38
N THR A 105 -9.27 -5.48 -10.99
CA THR A 105 -9.49 -6.92 -10.88
C THR A 105 -9.45 -7.39 -9.42
N ILE A 106 -8.44 -6.95 -8.65
CA ILE A 106 -8.32 -7.31 -7.23
C ILE A 106 -9.54 -6.81 -6.43
N ILE A 107 -9.95 -5.56 -6.64
CA ILE A 107 -11.11 -4.99 -5.96
C ILE A 107 -12.38 -5.78 -6.31
N GLN A 108 -12.54 -6.18 -7.57
CA GLN A 108 -13.67 -7.01 -8.01
C GLN A 108 -13.68 -8.39 -7.35
N GLU A 109 -12.52 -9.05 -7.27
CA GLU A 109 -12.38 -10.37 -6.63
C GLU A 109 -12.65 -10.30 -5.12
N VAL A 110 -12.13 -9.28 -4.43
CA VAL A 110 -12.41 -9.12 -2.99
C VAL A 110 -13.89 -8.87 -2.74
N ASN A 111 -14.52 -8.01 -3.56
CA ASN A 111 -15.94 -7.72 -3.45
C ASN A 111 -16.85 -8.90 -3.82
N SER A 112 -16.37 -9.87 -4.59
CA SER A 112 -17.15 -11.09 -4.88
C SER A 112 -17.09 -12.10 -3.73
N LEU A 113 -15.99 -12.09 -2.95
CA LEU A 113 -15.80 -12.94 -1.77
C LEU A 113 -16.52 -12.43 -0.52
N SER A 114 -16.79 -11.13 -0.44
CA SER A 114 -17.43 -10.49 0.71
C SER A 114 -18.97 -10.41 0.61
N ARG A 115 -19.56 -11.01 -0.43
CA ARG A 115 -21.01 -11.20 -0.61
C ARG A 115 -21.46 -12.53 -0.04
#